data_AF-A0AA45MD51-F1
#
_entry.id   AF-A0AA45MD51-F1
#
_cell.length_a   1.000
_cell.length_b   1.000
_cell.length_c   1.000
_cell.angle_alpha   90.00
_cell.angle_beta   90.00
_cell.angle_gamma   90.00
#
_symmetry.space_group_name_H-M   'P 1'
#
loop_
_entity.id
_entity.type
_entity.pdbx_description
1 polymer ?
#
loop_
_entity_poly.entity_id
_entity_poly.type
_entity_poly.pdbx_seq_one_letter_code
_entity_poly.pdbx_strand_id
1 'polypeptide(L)'
;MTVSHHTPHKNKTFATLLAFLFGGLGLQRLYLRGARDPWLWLHLAALPAAAAVSAAWPDADGFYKLLPIMVSGLAGFLEALVLGLMSDEKWDARFNPCSGRQSDTHWPLAVVLVASMMVGAGSLIATISRLFDLLYTGGSYG
;
A
#
# COMPACT_ATOMS: atom_id res chain seq x y z
N MET A 1 32.47 23.43 -17.25
CA MET A 1 31.26 23.52 -16.41
C MET A 1 30.64 22.13 -16.33
N THR A 2 30.98 21.35 -15.30
CA THR A 2 30.36 20.04 -15.04
C THR A 2 29.03 20.29 -14.35
N VAL A 3 27.92 20.09 -15.07
CA VAL A 3 26.59 20.10 -14.48
C VAL A 3 26.49 18.84 -13.62
N SER A 4 26.70 18.97 -12.31
CA SER A 4 26.41 17.91 -11.35
C SER A 4 24.90 17.70 -11.32
N HIS A 5 24.42 16.75 -12.12
CA HIS A 5 23.08 16.22 -11.98
C HIS A 5 23.01 15.47 -10.64
N HIS A 6 22.63 16.16 -9.57
CA HIS A 6 22.19 15.51 -8.33
C HIS A 6 20.87 14.78 -8.63
N THR A 7 20.99 13.51 -9.00
CA THR A 7 19.86 12.59 -9.06
C THR A 7 19.38 12.35 -7.63
N PRO A 8 18.11 12.65 -7.31
CA PRO A 8 17.59 12.45 -5.96
C PRO A 8 17.63 10.96 -5.59
N HIS A 9 18.23 10.64 -4.45
CA HIS A 9 18.31 9.27 -3.91
C HIS A 9 17.08 8.99 -3.02
N LYS A 10 16.34 7.94 -3.37
CA LYS A 10 15.10 7.53 -2.69
C LYS A 10 15.39 6.55 -1.56
N ASN A 11 14.78 6.79 -0.41
CA ASN A 11 14.96 6.00 0.80
C ASN A 11 13.94 4.85 0.86
N LYS A 12 14.46 3.61 0.93
CA LYS A 12 13.65 2.39 1.01
C LYS A 12 12.79 2.32 2.25
N THR A 13 13.38 2.56 3.42
CA THR A 13 12.67 2.53 4.72
C THR A 13 11.51 3.51 4.75
N PHE A 14 11.73 4.72 4.21
CA PHE A 14 10.67 5.72 4.12
C PHE A 14 9.55 5.29 3.16
N ALA A 15 9.88 4.75 1.98
CA ALA A 15 8.88 4.24 1.05
C ALA A 15 8.05 3.09 1.63
N THR A 16 8.69 2.18 2.36
CA THR A 16 8.00 1.08 3.06
C THR A 16 7.10 1.59 4.18
N LEU A 17 7.57 2.56 4.98
CA LEU A 17 6.74 3.19 6.02
C LEU A 17 5.53 3.92 5.42
N LEU A 18 5.72 4.60 4.30
CA LEU A 18 4.65 5.29 3.57
C LEU A 18 3.61 4.29 3.05
N ALA A 19 4.05 3.12 2.56
CA ALA A 19 3.18 2.04 2.15
C ALA A 19 2.41 1.42 3.32
N PHE A 20 3.05 1.29 4.50
CA PHE A 20 2.40 0.77 5.69
C PHE A 20 1.31 1.72 6.23
N LEU A 21 1.63 3.01 6.38
CA LEU A 21 0.72 3.99 6.99
C LEU A 21 -0.34 4.51 6.02
N PHE A 22 0.03 4.70 4.75
CA PHE A 22 -0.77 5.40 3.75
C PHE A 22 -0.90 4.59 2.45
N GLY A 23 -0.69 3.28 2.53
CA GLY A 23 -0.74 2.38 1.39
C GLY A 23 -2.09 2.38 0.68
N GLY A 24 -3.19 2.52 1.44
CA GLY A 24 -4.54 2.65 0.89
C GLY A 24 -4.77 3.93 0.06
N LEU A 25 -3.89 4.93 0.17
CA LEU A 25 -3.90 6.13 -0.66
C LEU A 25 -2.83 6.08 -1.77
N GLY A 26 -1.97 5.06 -1.78
CA GLY A 26 -0.89 4.90 -2.74
C GLY A 26 0.26 5.90 -2.57
N LEU A 27 0.47 6.53 -1.41
CA LEU A 27 1.50 7.56 -1.24
C LEU A 27 2.92 7.05 -1.53
N GLN A 28 3.20 5.78 -1.27
CA GLN A 28 4.45 5.11 -1.65
C GLN A 28 4.69 5.16 -3.16
N ARG A 29 3.63 5.03 -3.96
CA ARG A 29 3.70 5.11 -5.42
C ARG A 29 3.90 6.53 -5.90
N LEU A 30 3.21 7.50 -5.27
CA LEU A 30 3.45 8.91 -5.52
C LEU A 30 4.91 9.30 -5.22
N TYR A 31 5.46 8.83 -4.09
CA TYR A 31 6.86 9.07 -3.73
C TYR A 31 7.84 8.45 -4.73
N LEU A 32 7.59 7.21 -5.18
CA LEU A 32 8.51 6.49 -6.04
C LEU A 32 8.42 6.90 -7.51
N ARG A 33 7.21 7.03 -8.04
CA ARG A 33 6.93 7.16 -9.49
C ARG A 33 6.22 8.46 -9.86
N GLY A 34 5.76 9.25 -8.89
CA GLY A 34 5.03 10.49 -9.12
C GLY A 34 3.59 10.27 -9.60
N ALA A 35 2.92 11.36 -9.99
CA ALA A 35 1.52 11.36 -10.40
C ALA A 35 1.22 10.65 -11.74
N ARG A 36 2.26 10.16 -12.44
CA ARG A 36 2.11 9.41 -13.69
C ARG A 36 1.88 7.91 -13.48
N ASP A 37 1.91 7.41 -12.24
CA ASP A 37 1.65 5.99 -11.97
C ASP A 37 0.14 5.67 -12.04
N PRO A 38 -0.34 4.85 -12.99
CA PRO A 38 -1.76 4.48 -13.06
C PRO A 38 -2.26 3.77 -11.80
N TRP A 39 -1.38 3.04 -11.10
CA TRP A 39 -1.75 2.33 -9.87
C TRP A 39 -1.97 3.27 -8.69
N LEU A 40 -1.31 4.43 -8.65
CA LEU A 40 -1.62 5.47 -7.67
C LEU A 40 -3.07 5.92 -7.82
N TRP A 41 -3.50 6.15 -9.06
CA TRP A 41 -4.87 6.58 -9.34
C TRP A 41 -5.89 5.50 -8.98
N LEU A 42 -5.53 4.22 -9.10
CA LEU A 42 -6.38 3.12 -8.64
C LEU A 42 -6.61 3.16 -7.12
N HIS A 43 -5.57 3.42 -6.31
CA HIS A 43 -5.73 3.60 -4.86
C HIS A 43 -6.63 4.79 -4.53
N LEU A 44 -6.40 5.93 -5.20
CA LEU A 44 -7.23 7.13 -5.00
C LEU A 44 -8.69 6.92 -5.44
N ALA A 45 -8.91 6.10 -6.47
CA ALA A 45 -10.24 5.75 -6.97
C ALA A 45 -11.02 4.85 -5.99
N ALA A 46 -10.39 4.26 -4.97
CA ALA A 46 -11.09 3.47 -3.96
C ALA A 46 -12.13 4.29 -3.17
N LEU A 47 -11.86 5.57 -2.91
CA LEU A 47 -12.80 6.47 -2.23
C LEU A 47 -14.06 6.76 -3.06
N PRO A 48 -13.97 7.28 -4.30
CA PRO A 48 -15.15 7.47 -5.12
C PRO A 48 -15.82 6.14 -5.50
N ALA A 49 -15.09 5.02 -5.58
CA ALA A 49 -15.70 3.70 -5.75
C ALA A 49 -16.57 3.30 -4.55
N ALA A 50 -16.08 3.48 -3.32
CA ALA A 50 -16.87 3.24 -2.11
C ALA A 50 -18.11 4.15 -2.04
N ALA A 51 -17.97 5.42 -2.43
CA ALA A 51 -19.09 6.35 -2.54
C ALA A 51 -20.10 5.91 -3.61
N ALA A 52 -19.63 5.47 -4.77
CA ALA A 52 -20.47 4.98 -5.86
C ALA A 52 -21.25 3.73 -5.46
N VAL A 53 -20.61 2.76 -4.78
CA VAL A 53 -21.28 1.58 -4.22
C VAL A 53 -22.36 1.98 -3.21
N SER A 54 -22.04 2.93 -2.33
CA SER A 54 -22.99 3.44 -1.32
C SER A 54 -24.21 4.14 -1.94
N ALA A 55 -24.01 4.86 -3.05
CA ALA A 55 -25.08 5.54 -3.76
C ALA A 55 -25.92 4.57 -4.61
N ALA A 56 -25.29 3.57 -5.24
CA ALA A 56 -25.97 2.58 -6.07
C ALA A 56 -26.77 1.56 -5.24
N TRP A 57 -26.26 1.19 -4.06
CA TRP A 57 -26.93 0.26 -3.15
C TRP A 57 -26.97 0.82 -1.71
N PRO A 58 -27.91 1.73 -1.42
CA PRO A 58 -28.06 2.34 -0.10
C PRO A 58 -28.34 1.33 1.02
N ASP A 59 -29.04 0.23 0.70
CA ASP A 59 -29.43 -0.81 1.66
C ASP A 59 -28.36 -1.91 1.84
N ALA A 60 -27.27 -1.88 1.05
CA ALA A 60 -26.19 -2.85 1.19
C ALA A 60 -25.49 -2.71 2.54
N ASP A 61 -24.98 -3.83 3.06
CA ASP A 61 -24.17 -3.85 4.28
C ASP A 61 -22.96 -2.91 4.16
N GLY A 62 -22.58 -2.28 5.28
CA GLY A 62 -21.46 -1.34 5.36
C GLY A 62 -20.13 -1.95 4.90
N PHE A 63 -19.95 -3.26 5.09
CA PHE A 63 -18.79 -4.01 4.59
C PHE A 63 -18.63 -3.86 3.07
N TYR A 64 -19.69 -4.08 2.29
CA TYR A 64 -19.61 -3.98 0.83
C TYR A 64 -19.34 -2.54 0.36
N LYS A 65 -19.89 -1.56 1.08
CA LYS A 65 -19.63 -0.14 0.82
C LYS A 65 -18.18 0.24 1.04
N LEU A 66 -17.55 -0.30 2.10
CA LEU A 66 -16.15 -0.02 2.44
C LEU A 66 -15.14 -0.93 1.75
N LEU A 67 -15.60 -2.01 1.11
CA LEU A 67 -14.75 -3.02 0.49
C LEU A 67 -13.69 -2.44 -0.47
N PRO A 68 -13.99 -1.45 -1.34
CA PRO A 68 -12.96 -0.85 -2.20
C PRO A 68 -11.79 -0.23 -1.40
N ILE A 69 -12.09 0.44 -0.28
CA ILE A 69 -11.09 1.06 0.60
C ILE A 69 -10.28 -0.03 1.31
N MET A 70 -10.94 -1.08 1.81
CA MET A 70 -10.27 -2.20 2.46
C MET A 70 -9.28 -2.90 1.52
N VAL A 71 -9.70 -3.21 0.29
CA VAL A 71 -8.82 -3.82 -0.73
C VAL A 71 -7.64 -2.91 -1.05
N SER A 72 -7.87 -1.60 -1.18
CA SER A 72 -6.79 -0.62 -1.38
C SER A 72 -5.77 -0.63 -0.23
N GLY A 73 -6.24 -0.66 1.01
CA GLY A 73 -5.39 -0.77 2.20
C GLY A 73 -4.58 -2.06 2.24
N LEU A 74 -5.21 -3.22 1.94
CA LEU A 74 -4.55 -4.52 1.86
C LEU A 74 -3.45 -4.55 0.79
N ALA A 75 -3.71 -3.97 -0.38
CA ALA A 75 -2.70 -3.80 -1.42
C ALA A 75 -1.54 -2.91 -0.93
N GLY A 76 -1.83 -1.88 -0.16
CA GLY A 76 -0.84 -1.05 0.53
C GLY A 76 0.10 -1.83 1.46
N PHE A 77 -0.46 -2.67 2.35
CA PHE A 77 0.33 -3.54 3.23
C PHE A 77 1.18 -4.54 2.43
N LEU A 78 0.63 -5.13 1.38
CA LEU A 78 1.38 -6.01 0.49
C LEU A 78 2.56 -5.27 -0.16
N GLU A 79 2.34 -4.03 -0.63
CA GLU A 79 3.40 -3.20 -1.18
C GLU A 79 4.46 -2.84 -0.15
N ALA A 80 4.09 -2.57 1.11
CA ALA A 80 5.05 -2.35 2.19
C ALA A 80 6.00 -3.54 2.35
N LEU A 81 5.45 -4.76 2.33
CA LEU A 81 6.24 -6.00 2.39
C LEU A 81 7.11 -6.17 1.15
N VAL A 82 6.55 -5.96 -0.05
CA VAL A 82 7.30 -6.10 -1.32
C VAL A 82 8.47 -5.10 -1.40
N LEU A 83 8.25 -3.84 -1.00
CA LEU A 83 9.29 -2.81 -1.01
C LEU A 83 10.31 -3.04 0.11
N GLY A 84 9.85 -3.41 1.31
CA GLY A 84 10.75 -3.59 2.45
C GLY A 84 11.60 -4.86 2.39
N LEU A 85 11.08 -5.94 1.80
CA LEU A 85 11.83 -7.18 1.58
C LEU A 85 12.71 -7.14 0.33
N MET A 86 12.62 -6.07 -0.48
CA MET A 86 13.51 -5.88 -1.62
C MET A 86 14.95 -5.70 -1.13
N SER A 87 15.89 -6.45 -1.71
CA SER A 87 17.31 -6.28 -1.42
C SER A 87 17.79 -4.88 -1.83
N ASP A 88 18.80 -4.35 -1.16
CA ASP A 88 19.30 -2.99 -1.41
C ASP A 88 19.84 -2.83 -2.84
N GLU A 89 20.47 -3.87 -3.38
CA GLU A 89 20.97 -3.85 -4.76
C GLU A 89 19.84 -3.75 -5.77
N LYS A 90 18.74 -4.52 -5.56
CA LYS A 90 17.55 -4.46 -6.41
C LYS A 90 16.84 -3.12 -6.27
N TRP A 91 16.79 -2.57 -5.05
CA TRP A 91 16.22 -1.27 -4.77
C TRP A 91 16.98 -0.17 -5.53
N ASP A 92 18.30 -0.15 -5.40
CA ASP A 92 19.13 0.87 -6.03
C ASP A 92 19.13 0.76 -7.54
N ALA A 93 19.20 -0.45 -8.10
CA ALA A 93 19.10 -0.66 -9.55
C ALA A 93 17.76 -0.13 -10.10
N ARG A 94 16.68 -0.23 -9.33
CA ARG A 94 15.33 0.16 -9.77
C ARG A 94 15.02 1.64 -9.57
N PHE A 95 15.38 2.19 -8.41
CA PHE A 95 14.94 3.53 -7.99
C PHE A 95 16.07 4.55 -7.89
N ASN A 96 17.33 4.09 -7.80
CA ASN A 96 18.52 4.94 -7.63
C ASN A 96 19.66 4.66 -8.66
N PRO A 97 19.41 4.28 -9.93
CA PRO A 97 20.44 3.74 -10.84
C PRO A 97 21.58 4.70 -11.15
N CYS A 98 21.37 6.00 -10.97
CA CYS A 98 22.35 7.04 -11.25
C CYS A 98 22.71 7.87 -10.01
N SER A 99 22.39 7.40 -8.79
CA SER A 99 22.57 8.21 -7.57
C SER A 99 24.00 8.21 -7.02
N GLY A 100 24.85 7.27 -7.44
CA GLY A 100 26.22 7.10 -6.93
C GLY A 100 26.32 6.71 -5.46
N ARG A 101 25.19 6.42 -4.80
CA ARG A 101 25.09 6.01 -3.39
C ARG A 101 24.41 4.65 -3.31
N GLN A 102 24.91 3.79 -2.43
CA GLN A 102 24.25 2.55 -2.08
C GLN A 102 23.28 2.79 -0.93
N SER A 103 22.10 2.18 -1.02
CA SER A 103 21.15 2.10 0.07
C SER A 103 21.70 1.17 1.14
N ASP A 104 21.66 1.62 2.38
CA ASP A 104 22.00 0.81 3.55
C ASP A 104 20.74 0.71 4.41
N THR A 105 20.14 -0.47 4.44
CA THR A 105 18.91 -0.72 5.19
C THR A 105 19.20 -0.98 6.65
N HIS A 106 18.55 -0.19 7.50
CA HIS A 106 18.73 -0.27 8.95
C HIS A 106 17.56 -0.98 9.64
N TRP A 107 17.77 -1.32 10.91
CA TRP A 107 16.82 -2.03 11.77
C TRP A 107 15.37 -1.47 11.80
N PRO A 108 15.08 -0.15 11.64
CA PRO A 108 13.70 0.34 11.67
C PRO A 108 12.83 -0.29 10.57
N LEU A 109 13.42 -0.68 9.44
CA LEU A 109 12.68 -1.36 8.38
C LEU A 109 12.10 -2.70 8.87
N ALA A 110 12.84 -3.45 9.69
CA ALA A 110 12.37 -4.72 10.23
C ALA A 110 11.11 -4.55 11.08
N VAL A 111 11.04 -3.47 11.88
CA VAL A 111 9.84 -3.14 12.68
C VAL A 111 8.65 -2.85 11.77
N VAL A 112 8.85 -2.06 10.71
CA VAL A 112 7.77 -1.77 9.74
C VAL A 112 7.30 -3.05 9.05
N LEU A 113 8.21 -3.96 8.70
CA LEU A 113 7.87 -5.25 8.08
C LEU A 113 7.04 -6.14 9.02
N VAL A 114 7.45 -6.27 10.29
CA VAL A 114 6.69 -7.04 11.29
C VAL A 114 5.31 -6.43 11.52
N ALA A 115 5.23 -5.10 11.67
CA ALA A 115 3.96 -4.40 11.83
C ALA A 115 3.06 -4.57 10.59
N SER A 116 3.62 -4.44 9.39
CA SER A 116 2.91 -4.63 8.12
C SER A 116 2.37 -6.05 7.99
N MET A 117 3.17 -7.06 8.38
CA MET A 117 2.73 -8.45 8.36
C MET A 117 1.60 -8.69 9.36
N MET A 118 1.76 -8.23 10.61
CA MET A 118 0.76 -8.42 11.67
C MET A 118 -0.58 -7.76 11.31
N VAL A 119 -0.56 -6.48 10.94
CA VAL A 119 -1.77 -5.72 10.61
C VAL A 119 -2.35 -6.16 9.28
N GLY A 120 -1.51 -6.37 8.26
CA GLY A 120 -1.93 -6.77 6.93
C GLY A 120 -2.56 -8.17 6.91
N ALA A 121 -1.92 -9.16 7.52
CA ALA A 121 -2.46 -10.51 7.60
C ALA A 121 -3.73 -10.57 8.46
N GLY A 122 -3.74 -9.87 9.61
CA GLY A 122 -4.94 -9.78 10.46
C GLY A 122 -6.11 -9.13 9.72
N SER A 123 -5.87 -8.02 9.02
CA SER A 123 -6.89 -7.34 8.21
C SER A 123 -7.38 -8.21 7.06
N LEU A 124 -6.49 -8.96 6.40
CA LEU A 124 -6.85 -9.87 5.32
C LEU A 124 -7.79 -10.98 5.83
N ILE A 125 -7.41 -11.63 6.92
CA ILE A 125 -8.22 -12.68 7.55
C ILE A 125 -9.58 -12.10 7.96
N ALA A 126 -9.60 -10.97 8.66
CA ALA A 126 -10.84 -10.32 9.08
C ALA A 126 -11.75 -9.98 7.89
N THR A 127 -11.19 -9.45 6.79
CA THR A 127 -11.94 -9.10 5.58
C THR A 127 -12.57 -10.35 4.94
N ILE A 128 -11.80 -11.44 4.80
CA ILE A 128 -12.29 -12.68 4.19
C ILE A 128 -13.31 -13.37 5.10
N SER A 129 -13.07 -13.40 6.42
CA SER A 129 -14.01 -13.94 7.40
C SER A 129 -15.34 -13.20 7.35
N ARG A 130 -15.32 -11.86 7.33
CA ARG A 130 -16.55 -11.05 7.24
C ARG A 130 -17.27 -11.23 5.90
N LEU A 131 -16.51 -11.33 4.80
CA LEU A 131 -17.10 -11.60 3.48
C LEU A 131 -17.87 -12.93 3.50
N PHE A 132 -17.28 -14.00 4.03
CA PHE A 132 -17.96 -15.29 4.10
C PHE A 132 -19.13 -15.32 5.08
N ASP A 133 -19.03 -14.62 6.20
CA ASP A 133 -20.15 -14.45 7.12
C ASP A 133 -21.35 -13.82 6.40
N LEU A 134 -21.15 -12.69 5.72
CA LEU A 134 -22.23 -12.04 4.97
C LEU A 134 -22.80 -12.90 3.84
N LEU A 135 -21.96 -13.63 3.10
CA LEU A 135 -22.39 -14.46 1.97
C LEU A 135 -23.18 -15.70 2.39
N TYR A 136 -22.82 -16.34 3.52
CA TYR A 136 -23.38 -17.64 3.89
C TYR A 136 -24.34 -17.61 5.08
N THR A 137 -24.20 -16.63 5.97
CA THR A 137 -24.99 -16.54 7.21
C THR A 137 -25.90 -15.32 7.22
N GLY A 138 -25.71 -14.39 6.27
CA GLY A 138 -26.38 -13.09 6.27
C GLY A 138 -25.80 -12.12 7.31
N GLY A 139 -24.62 -12.41 7.86
CA GLY A 139 -23.94 -11.55 8.81
C GLY A 139 -24.20 -11.88 10.28
N SER A 140 -24.58 -13.13 10.61
CA SER A 140 -24.98 -13.52 11.97
C SER A 140 -23.88 -13.40 13.01
N TYR A 141 -22.61 -13.37 12.59
CA TYR A 141 -21.46 -13.34 13.49
C TYR A 141 -20.82 -11.96 13.65
N GLY A 142 -21.43 -10.92 13.06
CA GLY A 142 -21.04 -9.51 13.26
C GLY A 142 -20.47 -8.86 12.03
#